data_AF-A0A3N5V7J1-F1
#
_entry.id   AF-A0A3N5V7J1-F1
#
_cell.length_a   1.000
_cell.length_b   1.000
_cell.length_c   1.000
_cell.angle_alpha   90.00
_cell.angle_beta   90.00
_cell.angle_gamma   90.00
#
_symmetry.space_group_name_H-M   'P 1'
#
loop_
_entity.id
_entity.type
_entity.pdbx_description
1 polymer ?
#
loop_
_entity_poly.entity_id
_entity_poly.type
_entity_poly.pdbx_seq_one_letter_code
_entity_poly.pdbx_strand_id
1 'polypeptide(L)'
;MSSQATQQSAPQTWSTNQAYSPSSSPTSSEGLSLESQQVIAAFGSEAPAILNNYALQLEGLLDSAVAWGQEMTGTLQEYAEFATQSHTENLAYNEILTNPDVLSDYTIRFFGPEGPYPVHEGEQDLEAYGYPTEQVDPYAYGEFPAPPAAAAPQQPTNFWGTFNDMMARDPQNAWRVLNQAQPGTVSNKLFVME
;
A
#
# COMPACT_ATOMS: atom_id res chain seq x y z
N MET A 1 18.58 -25.07 1.17
CA MET A 1 19.38 -24.17 2.03
C MET A 1 19.70 -22.94 1.22
N SER A 2 19.18 -21.77 1.61
CA SER A 2 19.68 -20.42 1.29
C SER A 2 18.60 -19.40 1.70
N SER A 3 18.72 -18.84 2.90
CA SER A 3 17.93 -17.70 3.36
C SER A 3 18.81 -16.45 3.29
N GLN A 4 18.46 -15.56 2.37
CA GLN A 4 18.97 -14.20 2.27
C GLN A 4 18.20 -13.35 3.29
N ALA A 5 18.88 -12.91 4.34
CA ALA A 5 18.32 -12.03 5.36
C ALA A 5 18.58 -10.57 4.97
N THR A 6 17.49 -9.82 4.90
CA THR A 6 17.37 -8.38 4.69
C THR A 6 18.10 -7.59 5.77
N GLN A 7 18.96 -6.64 5.39
CA GLN A 7 19.59 -5.71 6.33
C GLN A 7 18.54 -4.73 6.88
N GLN A 8 18.40 -4.74 8.19
CA GLN A 8 17.49 -3.91 8.97
C GLN A 8 18.19 -2.60 9.31
N SER A 9 17.64 -1.47 8.86
CA SER A 9 18.12 -0.13 9.21
C SER A 9 17.98 0.11 10.73
N ALA A 10 19.11 0.29 11.41
CA ALA A 10 19.14 0.66 12.82
C ALA A 10 19.02 2.19 12.99
N PRO A 11 18.33 2.69 14.04
CA PRO A 11 18.26 4.12 14.33
C PRO A 11 19.64 4.66 14.68
N GLN A 12 20.07 5.72 13.99
CA GLN A 12 21.31 6.45 14.28
C GLN A 12 21.20 7.09 15.67
N THR A 13 21.79 6.43 16.68
CA THR A 13 22.05 7.04 17.97
C THR A 13 23.18 8.06 17.77
N TRP A 14 22.96 9.28 18.28
CA TRP A 14 23.93 10.36 18.18
C TRP A 14 25.17 10.00 19.02
N SER A 15 26.19 9.43 18.37
CA SER A 15 27.53 9.34 18.94
C SER A 15 28.33 10.56 18.50
N THR A 16 28.41 11.54 19.39
CA THR A 16 29.35 12.66 19.30
C THR A 16 30.78 12.17 19.55
N ASN A 17 31.34 11.39 18.63
CA ASN A 17 32.77 11.08 18.63
C ASN A 17 33.46 11.91 17.54
N GLN A 18 33.61 13.22 17.82
CA GLN A 18 34.71 13.96 17.22
C GLN A 18 35.98 13.60 17.99
N ALA A 19 36.83 12.77 17.38
CA ALA A 19 38.19 12.58 17.84
C ALA A 19 38.91 13.93 17.80
N TYR A 20 39.03 14.57 18.97
CA TYR A 20 39.85 15.75 19.16
C TYR A 20 41.30 15.40 18.85
N SER A 21 41.78 15.80 17.67
CA SER A 21 43.20 16.07 17.46
C SER A 21 43.41 17.54 17.78
N PRO A 22 44.14 17.92 18.85
CA PRO A 22 44.47 19.31 19.09
C PRO A 22 45.62 19.69 18.15
N SER A 23 45.31 19.97 16.89
CA SER A 23 46.22 20.71 16.01
C SER A 23 45.77 22.17 15.96
N SER A 24 45.87 22.83 17.11
CA SER A 24 45.71 24.27 17.20
C SER A 24 47.00 24.91 16.69
N SER A 25 47.11 25.11 15.38
CA SER A 25 48.06 26.11 14.89
C SER A 25 47.47 27.49 15.20
N PRO A 26 48.24 28.44 15.76
CA PRO A 26 47.77 29.81 15.87
C PRO A 26 47.58 30.33 14.44
N THR A 27 46.34 30.59 14.04
CA THR A 27 46.06 31.32 12.80
C THR A 27 46.58 32.73 13.02
N SER A 28 47.83 33.00 12.63
CA SER A 28 48.37 34.35 12.58
C SER A 28 47.48 35.16 11.65
N SER A 29 46.81 36.18 12.19
CA SER A 29 45.99 37.14 11.44
C SER A 29 46.83 38.08 10.56
N GLU A 30 48.16 37.88 10.52
CA GLU A 30 49.11 38.62 9.70
C GLU A 30 48.89 38.31 8.21
N GLY A 31 48.00 39.10 7.59
CA GLY A 31 47.62 39.00 6.18
C GLY A 31 46.13 39.16 5.93
N LEU A 32 45.29 39.08 6.97
CA LEU A 32 43.85 39.29 6.86
C LEU A 32 43.49 40.77 7.05
N SER A 33 42.52 41.26 6.27
CA SER A 33 42.03 42.63 6.43
C SER A 33 41.42 42.84 7.81
N LEU A 34 41.37 44.09 8.28
CA LEU A 34 40.81 44.45 9.58
C LEU A 34 39.34 43.97 9.69
N GLU A 35 38.60 44.05 8.59
CA GLU A 35 37.21 43.62 8.48
C GLU A 35 37.08 42.10 8.62
N SER A 36 37.95 41.32 7.97
CA SER A 36 37.96 39.86 8.13
C SER A 36 38.29 39.42 9.56
N GLN A 37 39.21 40.11 10.22
CA GLN A 37 39.54 39.85 11.63
C GLN A 37 38.35 40.15 12.54
N GLN A 38 37.63 41.24 12.28
CA GLN A 38 36.44 41.61 13.06
C GLN A 38 35.30 40.58 12.89
N VAL A 39 35.10 40.04 11.68
CA VAL A 39 34.13 38.97 11.42
C VAL A 39 34.53 37.69 12.15
N ILE A 40 35.81 37.29 12.09
CA ILE A 40 36.30 36.10 12.81
C ILE A 40 36.16 36.28 14.33
N ALA A 41 36.44 37.47 14.86
CA ALA A 41 36.28 37.75 16.29
C ALA A 41 34.80 37.74 16.75
N ALA A 42 33.88 38.17 15.89
CA ALA A 42 32.46 38.20 16.20
C ALA A 42 31.75 36.84 16.04
N PHE A 43 32.14 36.05 15.03
CA PHE A 43 31.41 34.85 14.61
C PHE A 43 32.20 33.54 14.71
N GLY A 44 33.52 33.61 14.93
CA GLY A 44 34.40 32.45 14.87
C GLY A 44 34.89 32.14 13.45
N SER A 45 36.06 31.50 13.35
CA SER A 45 36.66 31.09 12.07
C SER A 45 35.88 29.99 11.34
N GLU A 46 35.06 29.26 12.08
CA GLU A 46 34.26 28.12 11.65
C GLU A 46 32.88 28.51 11.10
N ALA A 47 32.43 29.75 11.32
CA ALA A 47 31.11 30.21 10.90
C ALA A 47 30.80 29.99 9.41
N PRO A 48 31.73 30.24 8.46
CA PRO A 48 31.46 29.96 7.04
C PRO A 48 31.19 28.49 6.77
N ALA A 49 31.91 27.59 7.43
CA ALA A 49 31.74 26.15 7.27
C ALA A 49 30.41 25.67 7.87
N ILE A 50 30.03 26.19 9.04
CA ILE A 50 28.75 25.85 9.69
C ILE A 50 27.57 26.32 8.84
N LEU A 51 27.61 27.56 8.35
CA LEU A 51 26.55 28.12 7.50
C LEU A 51 26.39 27.35 6.19
N ASN A 52 27.50 26.96 5.55
CA ASN A 52 27.45 26.17 4.34
C ASN A 52 26.83 24.78 4.59
N ASN A 53 27.21 24.10 5.68
CA ASN A 53 26.60 22.82 6.05
C ASN A 53 25.11 22.96 6.34
N TYR A 54 24.69 24.03 7.00
CA TYR A 54 23.28 24.29 7.27
C TYR A 54 22.50 24.56 5.97
N ALA A 55 23.06 25.34 5.04
CA ALA A 55 22.45 25.61 3.74
C ALA A 55 22.24 24.30 2.95
N LEU A 56 23.26 23.44 2.89
CA LEU A 56 23.16 22.13 2.22
C LEU A 56 22.11 21.21 2.87
N GLN A 57 21.99 21.25 4.20
CA GLN A 57 20.96 20.47 4.90
C GLN A 57 19.55 20.97 4.59
N LEU A 58 19.36 22.30 4.51
CA LEU A 58 18.08 22.87 4.12
C LEU A 58 17.72 22.50 2.68
N GLU A 59 18.67 22.59 1.75
CA GLU A 59 18.48 22.16 0.36
C GLU A 59 18.03 20.70 0.29
N GLY A 60 18.72 19.79 0.99
CA GLY A 60 18.32 18.38 1.05
C GLY A 60 16.93 18.15 1.66
N LEU A 61 16.56 18.93 2.68
CA LEU A 61 15.20 18.88 3.23
C LEU A 61 14.16 19.36 2.22
N LEU A 62 14.41 20.49 1.55
CA LEU A 62 13.51 21.03 0.52
C LEU A 62 13.33 20.03 -0.64
N ASP A 63 14.40 19.43 -1.13
CA ASP A 63 14.33 18.41 -2.19
C ASP A 63 13.49 17.20 -1.76
N SER A 64 13.69 16.73 -0.51
CA SER A 64 12.91 15.61 0.03
C SER A 64 11.43 15.94 0.18
N ALA A 65 11.09 17.17 0.61
CA ALA A 65 9.72 17.63 0.73
C ALA A 65 9.02 17.74 -0.62
N VAL A 66 9.73 18.22 -1.66
CA VAL A 66 9.21 18.29 -3.03
C VAL A 66 8.97 16.88 -3.58
N ALA A 67 9.93 15.97 -3.42
CA ALA A 67 9.78 14.58 -3.87
C ALA A 67 8.58 13.89 -3.21
N TRP A 68 8.44 14.02 -1.89
CA TRP A 68 7.30 13.51 -1.15
C TRP A 68 5.97 14.13 -1.61
N GLY A 69 5.95 15.44 -1.86
CA GLY A 69 4.76 16.13 -2.36
C GLY A 69 4.32 15.61 -3.74
N GLN A 70 5.27 15.29 -4.62
CA GLN A 70 4.99 14.72 -5.93
C GLN A 70 4.42 13.30 -5.82
N GLU A 71 5.03 12.44 -4.99
CA GLU A 71 4.58 11.07 -4.73
C GLU A 71 3.15 11.06 -4.14
N MET A 72 2.91 11.90 -3.14
CA MET A 72 1.59 12.06 -2.53
C MET A 72 0.55 12.51 -3.56
N THR A 73 0.90 13.49 -4.41
CA THR A 73 -0.02 13.99 -5.43
C THR A 73 -0.42 12.88 -6.40
N GLY A 74 0.55 12.06 -6.85
CA GLY A 74 0.27 10.91 -7.72
C GLY A 74 -0.64 9.88 -7.04
N THR A 75 -0.32 9.52 -5.80
CA THR A 75 -1.11 8.55 -5.03
C THR A 75 -2.55 9.01 -4.82
N LEU A 76 -2.76 10.31 -4.52
CA LEU A 76 -4.09 10.88 -4.35
C LEU A 76 -4.89 10.91 -5.66
N GLN A 77 -4.23 11.16 -6.80
CA GLN A 77 -4.86 11.11 -8.11
C GLN A 77 -5.33 9.70 -8.44
N GLU A 78 -4.46 8.71 -8.30
CA GLU A 78 -4.79 7.29 -8.55
C GLU A 78 -5.94 6.81 -7.65
N TYR A 79 -5.93 7.20 -6.37
CA TYR A 79 -7.02 6.88 -5.45
C TYR A 79 -8.34 7.54 -5.85
N ALA A 80 -8.31 8.80 -6.25
CA ALA A 80 -9.52 9.52 -6.69
C ALA A 80 -10.13 8.90 -7.95
N GLU A 81 -9.28 8.49 -8.90
CA GLU A 81 -9.72 7.77 -10.11
C GLU A 81 -10.34 6.42 -9.76
N PHE A 82 -9.68 5.62 -8.93
CA PHE A 82 -10.20 4.35 -8.44
C PHE A 82 -11.55 4.51 -7.73
N ALA A 83 -11.66 5.47 -6.80
CA ALA A 83 -12.88 5.70 -6.03
C ALA A 83 -14.06 6.11 -6.95
N THR A 84 -13.80 6.93 -7.96
CA THR A 84 -14.81 7.34 -8.94
C THR A 84 -15.27 6.16 -9.80
N GLN A 85 -14.33 5.35 -10.27
CA GLN A 85 -14.63 4.16 -11.06
C GLN A 85 -15.42 3.14 -10.23
N SER A 86 -14.94 2.82 -9.03
CA SER A 86 -15.60 1.88 -8.11
C SER A 86 -17.03 2.33 -7.79
N HIS A 87 -17.24 3.61 -7.54
CA HIS A 87 -18.60 4.15 -7.32
C HIS A 87 -19.49 3.95 -8.56
N THR A 88 -18.97 4.24 -9.75
CA THR A 88 -19.71 4.07 -11.01
C THR A 88 -20.06 2.61 -11.25
N GLU A 89 -19.12 1.69 -11.02
CA GLU A 89 -19.34 0.25 -11.14
C GLU A 89 -20.37 -0.24 -10.11
N ASN A 90 -20.30 0.24 -8.86
CA ASN A 90 -21.27 -0.12 -7.82
C ASN A 90 -22.69 0.31 -8.20
N LEU A 91 -22.86 1.51 -8.76
CA LEU A 91 -24.15 1.97 -9.29
C LEU A 91 -24.63 1.07 -10.44
N ALA A 92 -23.76 0.70 -11.37
CA ALA A 92 -24.12 -0.19 -12.47
C ALA A 92 -24.52 -1.60 -11.99
N TYR A 93 -23.80 -2.16 -11.02
CA TYR A 93 -24.18 -3.45 -10.41
C TYR A 93 -25.51 -3.34 -9.67
N ASN A 94 -25.71 -2.27 -8.91
CA ASN A 94 -26.97 -2.03 -8.23
C ASN A 94 -28.12 -1.93 -9.23
N GLU A 95 -27.94 -1.20 -10.34
CA GLU A 95 -28.93 -1.11 -11.40
C GLU A 95 -29.27 -2.49 -12.00
N ILE A 96 -28.26 -3.27 -12.39
CA ILE A 96 -28.47 -4.61 -12.97
C ILE A 96 -29.18 -5.54 -11.96
N LEU A 97 -28.84 -5.47 -10.67
CA LEU A 97 -29.37 -6.39 -9.67
C LEU A 97 -30.71 -5.97 -9.08
N THR A 98 -31.07 -4.69 -9.17
CA THR A 98 -32.31 -4.15 -8.58
C THR A 98 -33.37 -3.80 -9.62
N ASN A 99 -32.98 -3.59 -10.88
CA ASN A 99 -33.91 -3.35 -11.98
C ASN A 99 -34.13 -4.64 -12.80
N PRO A 100 -35.31 -5.29 -12.67
CA PRO A 100 -35.57 -6.57 -13.35
C PRO A 100 -35.57 -6.46 -14.88
N ASP A 101 -35.92 -5.31 -15.45
CA ASP A 101 -35.93 -5.11 -16.90
C ASP A 101 -34.49 -5.14 -17.45
N VAL A 102 -33.55 -4.45 -16.77
CA VAL A 102 -32.13 -4.44 -17.12
C VAL A 102 -31.51 -5.83 -16.98
N LEU A 103 -31.85 -6.55 -15.89
CA LEU A 103 -31.38 -7.93 -15.70
C LEU A 103 -31.91 -8.89 -16.76
N SER A 104 -33.18 -8.76 -17.12
CA SER A 104 -33.82 -9.57 -18.15
C SER A 104 -33.16 -9.32 -19.52
N ASP A 105 -32.95 -8.06 -19.89
CA ASP A 105 -32.29 -7.72 -21.15
C ASP A 105 -30.85 -8.24 -21.20
N TYR A 106 -30.10 -8.14 -20.11
CA TYR A 106 -28.75 -8.71 -20.02
C TYR A 106 -28.77 -10.23 -20.18
N THR A 107 -29.67 -10.93 -19.48
CA THR A 107 -29.76 -12.40 -19.56
C THR A 107 -30.24 -12.87 -20.92
N ILE A 108 -31.20 -12.20 -21.56
CA ILE A 108 -31.63 -12.51 -22.93
C ILE A 108 -30.49 -12.23 -23.92
N ARG A 109 -29.71 -11.16 -23.73
CA ARG A 109 -28.59 -10.86 -24.63
C ARG A 109 -27.43 -11.84 -24.47
N PHE A 110 -27.27 -12.43 -23.28
CA PHE A 110 -26.23 -13.40 -23.00
C PHE A 110 -26.62 -14.84 -23.36
N PHE A 111 -27.85 -15.23 -22.99
CA PHE A 111 -28.38 -16.60 -23.09
C PHE A 111 -29.48 -16.79 -24.15
N GLY A 112 -29.93 -15.72 -24.80
CA GLY A 112 -30.87 -15.80 -25.91
C GLY A 112 -30.22 -16.35 -27.19
N PRO A 113 -31.03 -16.59 -28.23
CA PRO A 113 -30.58 -17.28 -29.44
C PRO A 113 -29.44 -16.57 -30.20
N GLU A 114 -29.36 -15.23 -30.10
CA GLU A 114 -28.31 -14.39 -30.69
C GLU A 114 -27.16 -14.09 -29.70
N GLY A 115 -27.23 -14.66 -28.49
CA GLY A 115 -26.25 -14.46 -27.45
C GLY A 115 -24.99 -15.30 -27.64
N PRO A 116 -23.90 -15.00 -26.92
CA PRO A 116 -22.69 -15.81 -26.92
C PRO A 116 -22.89 -17.23 -26.38
N TYR A 117 -23.91 -17.45 -25.53
CA TYR A 117 -24.22 -18.74 -24.92
C TYR A 117 -25.72 -19.05 -24.99
N PRO A 118 -26.28 -19.32 -26.18
CA PRO A 118 -27.71 -19.57 -26.34
C PRO A 118 -28.17 -20.79 -25.53
N VAL A 119 -29.35 -20.70 -24.92
CA VAL A 119 -30.01 -21.83 -24.25
C VAL A 119 -30.96 -22.52 -25.22
N HIS A 120 -30.75 -23.81 -25.43
CA HIS A 120 -31.59 -24.66 -26.26
C HIS A 120 -32.65 -25.33 -25.40
N GLU A 121 -33.93 -25.12 -25.71
CA GLU A 121 -35.05 -25.65 -24.92
C GLU A 121 -35.46 -27.07 -25.35
N GLY A 122 -35.12 -27.47 -26.58
CA GLY A 122 -35.46 -28.79 -27.12
C GLY A 122 -34.24 -29.69 -27.30
N GLU A 123 -34.40 -31.00 -27.03
CA GLU A 123 -33.37 -32.02 -27.33
C GLU A 123 -32.97 -32.04 -28.81
N GLN A 124 -33.87 -31.61 -29.71
CA GLN A 124 -33.61 -31.48 -31.15
C GLN A 124 -32.63 -30.34 -31.50
N ASP A 125 -32.61 -29.28 -30.68
CA ASP A 125 -31.68 -28.14 -30.88
C ASP A 125 -30.29 -28.46 -30.33
N LEU A 126 -30.18 -29.40 -29.38
CA LEU A 126 -28.91 -29.90 -28.84
C LEU A 126 -28.13 -30.72 -29.88
N GLU A 127 -28.81 -31.36 -30.84
CA GLU A 127 -28.17 -32.10 -31.94
C GLU A 127 -27.63 -31.18 -33.06
N ALA A 128 -27.82 -29.86 -32.95
CA ALA A 128 -27.31 -28.90 -33.91
C ALA A 128 -25.76 -28.88 -33.95
N TYR A 129 -25.22 -28.78 -35.15
CA TYR A 129 -23.79 -28.92 -35.44
C TYR A 129 -22.93 -27.90 -34.66
N GLY A 130 -22.18 -28.38 -33.65
CA GLY A 130 -21.21 -27.58 -32.90
C GLY A 130 -21.32 -27.66 -31.37
N TYR A 131 -22.38 -28.25 -30.83
CA TYR A 131 -22.59 -28.35 -29.38
C TYR A 131 -22.16 -29.74 -28.85
N PRO A 132 -21.23 -29.82 -27.90
CA PRO A 132 -20.88 -31.07 -27.24
C PRO A 132 -22.06 -31.50 -26.34
N THR A 133 -22.82 -32.50 -26.77
CA THR A 133 -23.88 -33.16 -25.98
C THR A 133 -23.39 -34.44 -25.29
N GLU A 134 -22.07 -34.57 -25.14
CA GLU A 134 -21.46 -35.75 -24.55
C GLU A 134 -21.94 -35.91 -23.10
N GLN A 135 -22.47 -37.08 -22.76
CA GLN A 135 -22.81 -37.41 -21.37
C GLN A 135 -21.53 -37.31 -20.56
N VAL A 136 -21.44 -36.27 -19.74
CA VAL A 136 -20.33 -36.08 -18.81
C VAL A 136 -20.34 -37.24 -17.83
N ASP A 137 -19.33 -38.12 -17.94
CA ASP A 137 -19.11 -39.18 -16.97
C ASP A 137 -18.80 -38.53 -15.60
N PRO A 138 -19.67 -38.68 -14.58
CA PRO A 138 -19.47 -38.05 -13.28
C PRO A 138 -18.24 -38.58 -12.54
N TYR A 139 -17.60 -39.65 -13.03
CA TYR A 139 -16.35 -40.19 -12.50
C TYR A 139 -15.11 -39.74 -13.29
N ALA A 140 -15.27 -39.10 -14.47
CA ALA A 140 -14.16 -38.56 -15.27
C ALA A 140 -13.72 -37.16 -14.83
N TYR A 141 -14.60 -36.42 -14.16
CA TYR A 141 -14.21 -35.26 -13.36
C TYR A 141 -13.59 -35.77 -12.06
N GLY A 142 -12.27 -35.92 -12.05
CA GLY A 142 -11.52 -36.08 -10.82
C GLY A 142 -12.00 -35.07 -9.79
N GLU A 143 -12.28 -35.58 -8.58
CA GLU A 143 -12.60 -34.89 -7.34
C GLU A 143 -12.48 -33.36 -7.49
N PHE A 144 -13.55 -32.70 -7.97
CA PHE A 144 -13.61 -31.25 -7.85
C PHE A 144 -13.39 -30.99 -6.36
N PRO A 145 -12.34 -30.25 -5.97
CA PRO A 145 -12.14 -29.95 -4.57
C PRO A 145 -13.45 -29.29 -4.14
N ALA A 146 -14.14 -29.92 -3.18
CA ALA A 146 -15.35 -29.35 -2.63
C ALA A 146 -15.05 -27.88 -2.37
N PRO A 147 -15.92 -26.93 -2.80
CA PRO A 147 -15.72 -25.52 -2.51
C PRO A 147 -15.35 -25.48 -1.04
N PRO A 148 -14.16 -24.93 -0.68
CA PRO A 148 -13.62 -25.06 0.65
C PRO A 148 -14.75 -24.70 1.58
N ALA A 149 -15.18 -25.67 2.41
CA ALA A 149 -16.33 -25.50 3.28
C ALA A 149 -16.17 -24.13 3.89
N ALA A 150 -17.11 -23.20 3.59
CA ALA A 150 -16.97 -21.80 3.97
C ALA A 150 -16.56 -21.85 5.44
N ALA A 151 -15.29 -21.53 5.71
CA ALA A 151 -14.75 -21.69 7.03
C ALA A 151 -15.61 -20.76 7.84
N ALA A 152 -16.52 -21.34 8.64
CA ALA A 152 -17.40 -20.58 9.50
C ALA A 152 -16.47 -19.57 10.15
N PRO A 153 -16.68 -18.25 9.95
CA PRO A 153 -15.67 -17.27 10.25
C PRO A 153 -15.28 -17.50 11.69
N GLN A 154 -14.10 -18.10 11.89
CA GLN A 154 -13.54 -18.21 13.22
C GLN A 154 -13.19 -16.77 13.51
N GLN A 155 -14.15 -16.08 14.13
CA GLN A 155 -13.96 -14.74 14.62
C GLN A 155 -12.63 -14.80 15.37
N PRO A 156 -11.60 -14.06 14.93
CA PRO A 156 -10.34 -14.02 15.64
C PRO A 156 -10.68 -13.47 17.02
N THR A 157 -10.76 -14.37 18.01
CA THR A 157 -11.71 -14.25 19.12
C THR A 157 -11.48 -13.05 20.03
N ASN A 158 -10.41 -12.27 19.85
CA ASN A 158 -10.34 -10.91 20.40
C ASN A 158 -9.19 -10.04 19.87
N PHE A 159 -8.68 -10.27 18.66
CA PHE A 159 -7.49 -9.54 18.18
C PHE A 159 -7.66 -8.00 18.23
N TRP A 160 -8.79 -7.50 17.72
CA TRP A 160 -9.08 -6.07 17.72
C TRP A 160 -9.35 -5.49 19.11
N GLY A 161 -9.90 -6.30 20.03
CA GLY A 161 -10.06 -5.90 21.43
C GLY A 161 -8.71 -5.70 22.13
N THR A 162 -7.81 -6.67 21.99
CA THR A 162 -6.45 -6.59 22.55
C THR A 162 -5.61 -5.49 21.89
N PHE A 163 -5.75 -5.30 20.57
CA PHE A 163 -5.11 -4.19 19.86
C PHE A 163 -5.60 -2.84 20.37
N ASN A 164 -6.90 -2.66 20.57
CA ASN A 164 -7.47 -1.39 21.04
C ASN A 164 -7.01 -1.06 22.47
N ASP A 165 -6.99 -2.05 23.37
CA ASP A 165 -6.46 -1.86 24.73
C ASP A 165 -4.97 -1.52 24.74
N MET A 166 -4.18 -2.13 23.85
CA MET A 166 -2.76 -1.81 23.69
C MET A 166 -2.56 -0.43 23.09
N MET A 167 -3.36 -0.03 22.09
CA MET A 167 -3.31 1.30 21.48
C MET A 167 -3.68 2.40 22.47
N ALA A 168 -4.64 2.14 23.36
CA ALA A 168 -5.04 3.06 24.43
C ALA A 168 -3.97 3.20 25.54
N ARG A 169 -3.18 2.17 25.80
CA ARG A 169 -2.17 2.16 26.88
C ARG A 169 -0.75 2.48 26.42
N ASP A 170 -0.34 1.98 25.26
CA ASP A 170 1.00 2.13 24.70
C ASP A 170 0.96 2.13 23.15
N PRO A 171 0.59 3.27 22.54
CA PRO A 171 0.46 3.39 21.08
C PRO A 171 1.79 3.19 20.33
N GLN A 172 2.93 3.41 20.99
CA GLN A 172 4.25 3.27 20.37
C GLN A 172 4.62 1.81 20.10
N ASN A 173 4.00 0.86 20.81
CA ASN A 173 4.21 -0.58 20.61
C ASN A 173 3.05 -1.28 19.90
N ALA A 174 1.89 -0.62 19.77
CA ALA A 174 0.70 -1.21 19.14
C ALA A 174 0.90 -1.63 17.67
N TRP A 175 1.75 -0.93 16.91
CA TRP A 175 2.07 -1.29 15.53
C TRP A 175 2.74 -2.67 15.38
N ARG A 176 3.45 -3.15 16.42
CA ARG A 176 4.06 -4.49 16.40
C ARG A 176 3.02 -5.60 16.46
N VAL A 177 1.91 -5.36 17.16
CA VAL A 177 0.77 -6.28 17.25
C VAL A 177 0.06 -6.37 15.90
N LEU A 178 -0.02 -5.25 15.17
CA LEU A 178 -0.55 -5.22 13.81
C LEU A 178 0.32 -6.03 12.84
N ASN A 179 1.64 -5.95 12.94
CA ASN A 179 2.56 -6.78 12.13
C ASN A 179 2.51 -8.28 12.43
N GLN A 180 1.98 -8.67 13.59
CA GLN A 180 1.77 -10.08 13.96
C GLN A 180 0.37 -10.58 13.60
N ALA A 181 -0.51 -9.70 13.11
CA ALA A 181 -1.83 -10.09 12.66
C ALA A 181 -1.71 -11.06 11.48
N GLN A 182 -2.51 -12.12 11.49
CA GLN A 182 -2.66 -12.95 10.30
C GLN A 182 -3.25 -12.08 9.16
N PRO A 183 -2.79 -12.23 7.91
CA PRO A 183 -3.23 -11.39 6.79
C PRO A 183 -4.77 -11.32 6.66
N GLY A 184 -5.48 -12.42 6.92
CA GLY A 184 -6.94 -12.46 6.89
C GLY A 184 -7.65 -11.59 7.94
N THR A 185 -7.01 -11.31 9.09
CA THR A 185 -7.58 -10.47 10.16
C THR A 185 -7.62 -8.99 9.79
N VAL A 186 -6.65 -8.54 8.98
CA VAL A 186 -6.58 -7.16 8.49
C VAL A 186 -7.48 -6.99 7.28
N SER A 187 -7.47 -7.95 6.34
CA SER A 187 -8.35 -7.94 5.17
C SER A 187 -9.84 -7.92 5.56
N ASN A 188 -10.25 -8.75 6.53
CA ASN A 188 -11.64 -8.75 7.00
C ASN A 188 -12.09 -7.41 7.61
N LYS A 189 -11.18 -6.62 8.20
CA LYS A 189 -11.56 -5.30 8.76
C LYS A 189 -11.73 -4.23 7.67
N LEU A 190 -11.04 -4.38 6.54
CA LEU A 190 -11.22 -3.52 5.36
C LEU A 190 -12.56 -3.80 4.67
N PHE A 191 -13.02 -5.06 4.66
CA PHE A 191 -14.35 -5.42 4.12
C PHE A 191 -15.53 -5.12 5.05
N VAL A 192 -15.30 -4.97 6.37
CA VAL A 192 -16.35 -4.63 7.35
C VAL A 192 -16.51 -3.11 7.52
N MET A 193 -15.69 -2.30 6.83
CA MET A 193 -15.75 -0.83 6.85
C MET A 193 -16.39 -0.20 5.59
N GLU A 194 -17.04 -0.99 4.73
CA GLU A 194 -18.03 -0.50 3.75
C GLU A 194 -19.45 -0.51 4.31
#